data_AF-Q0IRU4-F1
#
_entry.id   AF-Q0IRU4-F1
#
_cell.length_a   1.000
_cell.length_b   1.000
_cell.length_c   1.000
_cell.angle_alpha   90.00
_cell.angle_beta   90.00
_cell.angle_gamma   90.00
#
_symmetry.space_group_name_H-M   'P 1'
#
loop_
_entity.id
_entity.type
_entity.pdbx_description
1 polymer ?
#
loop_
_entity_poly.entity_id
_entity_poly.type
_entity_poly.pdbx_seq_one_letter_code
_entity_poly.pdbx_strand_id
1 'polypeptide(L)'
;MAMPLARRRSIELLQELNLPKGLFPLDDIEEFGYNRANGFMWILHRKKKEHTFKKIKQTVSYATEVTAFVEKGKLKKITGVKTKELMLWLSVVEVYVEESSAGKITFKTGTGLSDSFDASAFELDM
;
A
#
# COMPACT_ATOMS: atom_id res chain seq x y z
N MET A 1 11.47 -18.85 -12.59
CA MET A 1 10.99 -17.64 -13.30
C MET A 1 11.44 -16.44 -12.48
N ALA A 2 12.24 -15.53 -13.03
CA ALA A 2 12.74 -14.37 -12.28
C ALA A 2 11.61 -13.38 -11.97
N MET A 3 11.59 -12.81 -10.76
CA MET A 3 10.64 -11.74 -10.44
C MET A 3 10.91 -10.49 -11.30
N PRO A 4 9.86 -9.85 -11.88
CA PRO A 4 10.00 -8.60 -12.61
C PRO A 4 10.67 -7.50 -11.77
N LEU A 5 11.49 -6.66 -12.42
CA LEU A 5 12.27 -5.61 -11.75
C LEU A 5 11.41 -4.63 -10.97
N ALA A 6 10.27 -4.21 -11.53
CA ALA A 6 9.35 -3.27 -10.88
C ALA A 6 8.80 -3.83 -9.55
N ARG A 7 8.37 -5.11 -9.56
CA ARG A 7 7.88 -5.80 -8.36
C ARG A 7 8.97 -5.86 -7.29
N ARG A 8 10.21 -6.18 -7.67
CA ARG A 8 11.34 -6.24 -6.75
C ARG A 8 11.62 -4.89 -6.08
N ARG A 9 11.71 -3.82 -6.86
CA ARG A 9 11.97 -2.46 -6.34
C ARG A 9 10.88 -1.98 -5.38
N SER A 10 9.62 -2.31 -5.66
CA SER A 10 8.50 -2.01 -4.75
C SER A 10 8.67 -2.71 -3.40
N ILE A 11 8.99 -4.01 -3.42
CA ILE A 11 9.22 -4.82 -2.21
C ILE A 11 10.43 -4.30 -1.42
N GLU A 12 11.54 -3.98 -2.11
CA GLU A 12 12.75 -3.40 -1.50
C GLU A 12 12.44 -2.08 -0.80
N LEU A 13 11.68 -1.19 -1.43
CA LEU A 13 11.27 0.06 -0.79
C LEU A 13 10.40 -0.18 0.45
N LEU A 14 9.39 -1.07 0.37
CA LEU A 14 8.55 -1.37 1.53
C LEU A 14 9.38 -1.92 2.70
N GLN A 15 10.36 -2.78 2.40
CA GLN A 15 11.29 -3.30 3.41
C GLN A 15 12.17 -2.20 4.01
N GLU A 16 12.72 -1.28 3.20
CA GLU A 16 13.49 -0.11 3.69
C GLU A 16 12.65 0.76 4.64
N LEU A 17 11.35 0.83 4.42
CA LEU A 17 10.42 1.63 5.23
C LEU A 17 9.89 0.88 6.45
N ASN A 18 10.23 -0.39 6.66
CA ASN A 18 9.60 -1.27 7.66
C ASN A 18 8.07 -1.38 7.48
N LEU A 19 7.62 -1.42 6.23
CA LEU A 19 6.23 -1.68 5.87
C LEU A 19 6.06 -3.11 5.35
N PRO A 20 4.88 -3.74 5.54
CA PRO A 20 4.64 -5.09 5.04
C PRO A 20 4.81 -5.20 3.53
N LYS A 21 5.51 -6.25 3.06
CA LYS A 21 5.92 -6.35 1.65
C LYS A 21 4.78 -6.70 0.70
N GLY A 22 3.62 -7.09 1.23
CA GLY A 22 2.40 -7.42 0.50
C GLY A 22 1.36 -6.30 0.49
N LEU A 23 1.72 -5.05 0.84
CA LEU A 23 0.76 -3.94 0.86
C LEU A 23 0.13 -3.62 -0.50
N PHE A 24 0.80 -3.96 -1.60
CA PHE A 24 0.32 -3.68 -2.95
C PHE A 24 0.09 -4.98 -3.73
N PRO A 25 -0.96 -5.05 -4.57
CA PRO A 25 -1.09 -6.09 -5.58
C PRO A 25 -0.11 -5.81 -6.73
N LEU A 26 0.99 -6.59 -6.81
CA LEU A 26 2.10 -6.38 -7.75
C LEU A 26 2.14 -7.41 -8.92
N ASP A 27 1.05 -8.13 -9.16
CA ASP A 27 0.94 -9.18 -10.17
C ASP A 27 0.81 -8.66 -11.61
N ASP A 28 0.31 -7.44 -11.80
CA ASP A 28 0.02 -6.83 -13.11
C ASP A 28 0.52 -5.38 -13.22
N ILE A 29 1.59 -5.04 -12.49
CA ILE A 29 2.23 -3.74 -12.58
C ILE A 29 3.13 -3.64 -13.82
N GLU A 30 3.06 -2.51 -14.50
CA GLU A 30 3.88 -2.16 -15.66
C GLU A 30 5.11 -1.37 -15.22
N GLU A 31 4.94 -0.51 -14.21
CA GLU A 31 6.01 0.34 -13.72
C GLU A 31 5.95 0.51 -12.20
N PHE A 32 7.13 0.62 -11.60
CA PHE A 32 7.33 1.12 -10.25
C PHE A 32 8.45 2.14 -10.26
N GLY A 33 8.19 3.32 -9.72
CA GLY A 33 9.17 4.39 -9.61
C GLY A 33 9.24 4.97 -8.20
N TYR A 34 10.44 5.39 -7.82
CA TYR A 34 10.69 6.08 -6.56
C TYR A 34 11.77 7.14 -6.75
N ASN A 35 11.37 8.41 -6.59
CA ASN A 35 12.28 9.54 -6.55
C ASN A 35 12.72 9.79 -5.11
N ARG A 36 13.94 9.33 -4.78
CA ARG A 36 14.53 9.50 -3.44
C ARG A 36 14.76 10.97 -3.05
N ALA A 37 14.97 11.87 -4.01
CA ALA A 37 15.29 13.26 -3.72
C ALA A 37 14.12 14.03 -3.10
N ASN A 38 12.88 13.66 -3.45
CA ASN A 38 11.66 14.30 -2.94
C ASN A 38 10.71 13.33 -2.23
N GLY A 39 11.09 12.06 -2.08
CA GLY A 39 10.30 11.03 -1.41
C GLY A 39 9.02 10.64 -2.16
N PHE A 40 8.93 10.85 -3.47
CA PHE A 40 7.72 10.53 -4.24
C PHE A 40 7.83 9.16 -4.91
N MET A 41 6.80 8.32 -4.75
CA MET A 41 6.69 7.03 -5.44
C MET A 41 5.44 6.96 -6.31
N TRP A 42 5.48 6.10 -7.33
CA TRP A 42 4.32 5.74 -8.13
C TRP A 42 4.33 4.26 -8.53
N ILE A 43 3.14 3.73 -8.74
CA ILE A 43 2.89 2.40 -9.31
C ILE A 43 1.95 2.59 -10.50
N LEU A 44 2.31 2.03 -11.65
CA LEU A 44 1.42 1.92 -12.80
C LEU A 44 0.96 0.48 -12.94
N HIS A 45 -0.33 0.25 -12.76
CA HIS A 45 -1.01 -1.01 -13.06
C HIS A 45 -1.52 -1.00 -14.49
N ARG A 46 -1.55 -2.15 -15.15
CA ARG A 46 -2.14 -2.26 -16.50
C ARG A 46 -3.61 -1.82 -16.54
N LYS A 47 -4.33 -2.01 -15.45
CA LYS A 47 -5.74 -1.64 -15.29
C LYS A 47 -6.08 -1.44 -13.82
N LYS A 48 -7.16 -0.70 -13.56
CA LYS A 48 -7.80 -0.67 -12.23
C LYS A 48 -8.11 -2.09 -11.77
N LYS A 49 -7.89 -2.37 -10.49
CA LYS A 49 -8.21 -3.66 -9.89
C LYS A 49 -8.76 -3.53 -8.47
N GLU A 50 -9.36 -4.60 -7.99
CA GLU A 50 -9.70 -4.78 -6.60
C GLU A 50 -8.86 -5.93 -6.03
N HIS A 51 -8.47 -5.80 -4.77
CA HIS A 51 -7.73 -6.82 -4.03
C HIS A 51 -8.38 -6.99 -2.67
N THR A 52 -8.55 -8.24 -2.24
CA THR A 52 -9.09 -8.56 -0.93
C THR A 52 -7.98 -9.13 -0.05
N PHE A 53 -7.64 -8.39 1.02
CA PHE A 53 -6.77 -8.87 2.08
C PHE A 53 -7.52 -9.90 2.92
N LYS A 54 -7.39 -11.18 2.56
CA LYS A 54 -8.21 -12.29 3.11
C LYS A 54 -8.19 -12.37 4.63
N LYS A 55 -7.03 -12.11 5.26
CA LYS A 55 -6.84 -12.22 6.71
C LYS A 55 -7.72 -11.22 7.48
N ILE A 56 -8.03 -10.07 6.89
CA ILE A 56 -8.89 -9.02 7.50
C ILE A 56 -10.21 -8.83 6.76
N LYS A 57 -10.46 -9.62 5.70
CA LYS A 57 -11.66 -9.55 4.84
C LYS A 57 -11.93 -8.16 4.25
N GLN A 58 -10.87 -7.36 4.08
CA GLN A 58 -10.98 -6.00 3.54
C GLN A 58 -10.74 -5.98 2.04
N THR A 59 -11.66 -5.38 1.28
CA THR A 59 -11.50 -5.16 -0.15
C THR A 59 -11.05 -3.73 -0.42
N VAL A 60 -9.96 -3.61 -1.18
CA VAL A 60 -9.31 -2.36 -1.55
C VAL A 60 -9.29 -2.26 -3.07
N SER A 61 -9.65 -1.09 -3.60
CA SER A 61 -9.54 -0.77 -5.01
C SER A 61 -8.29 0.05 -5.28
N TYR A 62 -7.56 -0.33 -6.32
CA TYR A 62 -6.37 0.34 -6.84
C TYR A 62 -6.66 0.85 -8.25
N ALA A 63 -6.44 2.14 -8.48
CA ALA A 63 -6.51 2.75 -9.80
C ALA A 63 -5.31 2.32 -10.67
N THR A 64 -5.35 2.68 -11.96
CA THR A 64 -4.24 2.45 -12.89
C THR A 64 -2.95 3.14 -12.43
N GLU A 65 -3.05 4.29 -11.78
CA GLU A 65 -1.93 5.01 -11.18
C GLU A 65 -2.17 5.17 -9.69
N VAL A 66 -1.18 4.77 -8.89
CA VAL A 66 -1.15 4.94 -7.43
C VAL A 66 0.09 5.75 -7.09
N THR A 67 -0.06 6.84 -6.36
CA THR A 67 1.07 7.69 -5.95
C THR A 67 1.08 7.87 -4.44
N ALA A 68 2.27 8.10 -3.87
CA ALA A 68 2.40 8.47 -2.47
C ALA A 68 3.70 9.26 -2.21
N PHE A 69 3.73 10.01 -1.12
CA PHE A 69 4.97 10.48 -0.52
C PHE A 69 5.41 9.53 0.59
N VAL A 70 6.71 9.34 0.70
CA VAL A 70 7.36 8.32 1.51
C VAL A 70 8.07 8.95 2.70
N GLU A 71 7.85 8.37 3.88
CA GLU A 71 8.58 8.63 5.12
C GLU A 71 8.90 7.28 5.80
N LYS A 72 9.87 7.22 6.71
CA LYS A 72 10.18 6.00 7.45
C LYS A 72 8.90 5.48 8.14
N GLY A 73 8.51 4.24 7.88
CA GLY A 73 7.31 3.63 8.45
C GLY A 73 5.99 4.13 7.87
N LYS A 74 5.98 4.96 6.82
CA LYS A 74 4.78 5.73 6.46
C LYS A 74 4.68 6.12 4.99
N LEU A 75 3.47 6.00 4.46
CA LEU A 75 3.04 6.56 3.19
C LEU A 75 1.99 7.64 3.43
N LYS A 76 2.13 8.80 2.80
CA LYS A 76 1.21 9.94 2.98
C LYS A 76 0.77 10.52 1.63
N LYS A 77 -0.37 11.23 1.65
CA LYS A 77 -1.01 11.81 0.46
C LYS A 77 -1.19 10.76 -0.64
N ILE A 78 -1.62 9.58 -0.24
CA ILE A 78 -1.86 8.46 -1.15
C ILE A 78 -2.98 8.84 -2.12
N THR A 79 -2.78 8.53 -3.40
CA THR A 79 -3.82 8.63 -4.44
C THR A 79 -4.04 7.28 -5.10
N GLY A 80 -5.20 7.09 -5.72
CA GLY A 80 -5.51 5.86 -6.46
C GLY A 80 -5.89 4.66 -5.59
N VAL A 81 -5.90 4.77 -4.26
CA VAL A 81 -6.29 3.68 -3.35
C VAL A 81 -7.60 4.01 -2.63
N LYS A 82 -8.55 3.07 -2.64
CA LYS A 82 -9.82 3.18 -1.90
C LYS A 82 -10.13 1.93 -1.10
N THR A 83 -10.59 2.08 0.14
CA THR A 83 -11.13 0.99 0.96
C THR A 83 -12.66 1.00 0.92
N LYS A 84 -13.29 -0.16 1.11
CA LYS A 84 -14.75 -0.27 1.19
C LYS A 84 -15.21 -0.28 2.65
N GLU A 85 -15.75 0.84 3.12
CA GLU A 85 -16.29 0.99 4.48
C GLU A 85 -17.79 1.28 4.43
N LEU A 86 -18.60 0.56 5.21
CA LEU A 86 -20.06 0.74 5.27
C LEU A 86 -20.74 0.84 3.88
N MET A 87 -20.30 0.00 2.95
CA MET A 87 -20.72 -0.03 1.53
C MET A 87 -20.26 1.15 0.66
N LEU A 88 -19.50 2.11 1.19
CA LEU A 88 -18.92 3.25 0.47
C LEU A 88 -17.44 3.04 0.17
N TRP A 89 -16.97 3.58 -0.95
CA TRP A 89 -15.55 3.60 -1.29
C TRP A 89 -14.89 4.88 -0.79
N LEU A 90 -14.03 4.77 0.22
CA LEU A 90 -13.32 5.89 0.83
C LEU A 90 -11.86 5.90 0.39
N SER A 91 -11.35 7.06 0.00
CA SER A 91 -9.95 7.22 -0.40
C SER A 91 -9.03 7.03 0.80
N VAL A 92 -8.07 6.10 0.69
CA VAL A 92 -6.97 5.95 1.65
C VAL A 92 -5.95 7.02 1.33
N VAL A 93 -5.58 7.83 2.32
CA VAL A 93 -4.67 8.97 2.16
C VAL A 93 -3.37 8.80 2.94
N GLU A 94 -3.35 7.90 3.92
CA GLU A 94 -2.19 7.65 4.77
C GLU A 94 -2.17 6.19 5.21
N VAL A 95 -0.96 5.61 5.27
CA VAL A 95 -0.68 4.30 5.82
C VAL A 95 0.57 4.39 6.65
N TYR A 96 0.58 3.86 7.87
CA TYR A 96 1.77 3.89 8.70
C TYR A 96 1.84 2.75 9.71
N VAL A 97 3.06 2.40 10.09
CA VAL A 97 3.39 1.56 11.24
C VAL A 97 4.01 2.48 12.28
N GLU A 98 3.39 2.57 13.45
CA GLU A 98 3.97 3.30 14.59
C GLU A 98 5.12 2.47 15.18
N GLU A 99 6.28 3.10 15.40
CA GLU A 99 7.48 2.44 15.94
C GLU A 99 7.25 1.86 17.34
N SER A 100 6.32 2.46 18.10
CA SER A 100 5.86 1.97 19.41
C SER A 100 4.75 0.92 19.34
N SER A 101 4.15 0.70 18.17
CA SER A 101 3.06 -0.26 18.02
C SER A 101 3.59 -1.68 17.92
N ALA A 102 2.92 -2.62 18.61
CA ALA A 102 3.28 -4.04 18.63
C ALA A 102 2.99 -4.75 17.29
N GLY A 103 3.57 -4.27 16.19
CA GLY A 103 3.40 -4.84 14.85
C GLY A 103 2.05 -4.54 14.20
N LYS A 104 1.47 -3.35 14.47
CA LYS A 104 0.24 -2.91 13.82
C LYS A 104 0.52 -1.92 12.69
N ILE A 105 -0.35 -1.96 11.69
CA ILE A 105 -0.39 -1.01 10.59
C ILE A 105 -1.73 -0.30 10.60
N THR A 106 -1.71 1.02 10.40
CA THR A 106 -2.90 1.87 10.42
C THR A 106 -3.11 2.52 9.07
N PHE A 107 -4.36 2.52 8.61
CA PHE A 107 -4.82 3.15 7.39
C PHE A 107 -5.74 4.31 7.77
N LYS A 108 -5.57 5.47 7.14
CA LYS A 108 -6.47 6.63 7.31
C LYS A 108 -7.12 6.98 5.99
N THR A 109 -8.39 7.37 6.07
CA THR A 109 -9.15 7.86 4.93
C THR A 109 -9.21 9.39 4.89
N GLY A 110 -9.52 9.95 3.73
CA GLY A 110 -9.73 11.39 3.57
C GLY A 110 -10.89 11.97 4.37
N THR A 111 -11.75 11.12 4.95
CA THR A 111 -12.85 11.54 5.84
C THR A 111 -12.45 11.56 7.31
N GLY A 112 -11.20 11.21 7.64
CA GLY A 112 -10.72 11.13 9.01
C GLY A 112 -10.99 9.80 9.72
N LEU A 113 -11.59 8.81 9.05
CA LEU A 113 -11.71 7.45 9.59
C LEU A 113 -10.36 6.75 9.56
N SER A 114 -10.13 5.87 10.52
CA SER A 114 -8.89 5.11 10.63
C SER A 114 -9.13 3.71 11.17
N ASP A 115 -8.46 2.73 10.56
CA ASP A 115 -8.48 1.34 11.00
C ASP A 115 -7.06 0.82 11.16
N SER A 116 -6.84 0.05 12.22
CA SER A 116 -5.56 -0.59 12.52
C SER A 116 -5.69 -2.10 12.53
N PHE A 117 -4.73 -2.78 11.92
CA PHE A 117 -4.70 -4.22 11.76
C PHE A 117 -3.30 -4.76 12.10
N ASP A 118 -3.19 -6.07 12.32
CA ASP A 118 -1.88 -6.71 12.44
C ASP A 118 -1.13 -6.63 11.10
N ALA A 119 0.13 -6.19 11.13
CA ALA A 119 0.96 -6.00 9.95
C ALA A 119 1.14 -7.29 9.14
N SER A 120 1.13 -8.45 9.82
CA SER A 120 1.19 -9.79 9.21
C SER A 120 0.01 -10.09 8.28
N ALA A 121 -1.08 -9.32 8.37
CA ALA A 121 -2.20 -9.40 7.44
C ALA A 121 -1.85 -8.96 6.01
N PHE A 122 -0.76 -8.18 5.86
CA PHE A 122 -0.32 -7.55 4.62
C PHE A 122 1.08 -7.99 4.20
N GLU A 123 1.60 -9.06 4.77
CA GLU A 123 2.82 -9.68 4.27
C GLU A 123 2.55 -10.49 3.00
N LEU A 124 3.59 -10.71 2.20
CA LEU A 124 3.49 -11.61 1.05
C LEU A 124 3.14 -13.02 1.55
N ASP A 125 2.15 -13.65 0.92
CA ASP A 125 1.91 -15.08 1.12
C ASP A 125 3.16 -15.84 0.66
N MET A 126 3.80 -16.55 1.61
CA MET A 126 4.96 -17.42 1.35
C MET A 126 4.52 -18.77 0.81
#